data_AF-A0A257P7S8-F1
#
_entry.id   AF-A0A257P7S8-F1
#
_cell.length_a   1.000
_cell.length_b   1.000
_cell.length_c   1.000
_cell.angle_alpha   90.00
_cell.angle_beta   90.00
_cell.angle_gamma   90.00
#
_symmetry.space_group_name_H-M   'P 1'
#
loop_
_entity.id
_entity.type
_entity.pdbx_description
1 polymer ?
#
loop_
_entity_poly.entity_id
_entity_poly.type
_entity_poly.pdbx_seq_one_letter_code
_entity_poly.pdbx_strand_id
1 'polypeptide(L)' 'SEVVTENGKPTLHYAKAIVLQTQCLACHGTAAQLAPGVADKLKTDYPHDQATGYAPGQLRGAVVISRPL' A
#
# COMPACT_ATOMS: atom_id res chain seq x y z
N SER A 1 -8.57 -13.96 7.68
CA SER A 1 -8.94 -14.74 6.49
C SER A 1 -10.36 -15.18 6.63
N GLU A 2 -11.01 -15.43 5.51
CA GLU A 2 -12.40 -15.86 5.44
C GLU A 2 -12.59 -16.77 4.24
N VAL A 3 -13.56 -17.69 4.32
CA VAL A 3 -14.01 -18.48 3.17
C VAL A 3 -15.35 -17.93 2.71
N VAL A 4 -15.41 -17.53 1.45
CA VAL A 4 -16.62 -16.97 0.83
C VAL A 4 -17.05 -17.83 -0.36
N THR A 5 -18.35 -17.87 -0.64
CA THR A 5 -18.87 -18.54 -1.84
C THR A 5 -18.91 -17.56 -2.99
N GLU A 6 -18.08 -17.76 -4.02
CA GLU A 6 -18.06 -16.97 -5.24
C GLU A 6 -18.41 -17.85 -6.44
N ASN A 7 -19.40 -17.46 -7.24
CA ASN A 7 -19.88 -18.23 -8.40
C ASN A 7 -20.21 -19.71 -8.06
N GLY A 8 -20.77 -19.95 -6.86
CA GLY A 8 -21.12 -21.28 -6.39
C GLY A 8 -19.94 -22.16 -5.96
N LYS A 9 -18.71 -21.62 -5.91
CA LYS A 9 -17.51 -22.33 -5.44
C LYS A 9 -16.92 -21.65 -4.20
N PRO A 10 -16.39 -22.42 -3.24
CA PRO A 10 -15.73 -21.86 -2.07
C PRO A 10 -14.36 -21.24 -2.46
N THR A 11 -14.11 -20.02 -2.00
CA THR A 11 -12.85 -19.28 -2.22
C THR A 11 -12.33 -18.76 -0.89
N LEU A 12 -11.04 -19.00 -0.60
CA LEU A 12 -10.34 -18.42 0.54
C LEU A 12 -9.88 -17.00 0.21
N HIS A 13 -10.31 -16.03 1.01
CA HIS A 13 -9.81 -14.66 1.04
C HIS A 13 -8.85 -14.47 2.22
N TYR A 14 -7.66 -13.98 1.93
CA TYR A 14 -6.66 -13.62 2.94
C TYR A 14 -6.11 -12.23 2.65
N ALA A 15 -6.06 -11.39 3.67
CA ALA A 15 -5.49 -10.06 3.62
C ALA A 15 -4.41 -9.94 4.71
N LYS A 16 -3.27 -9.34 4.36
CA LYS A 16 -2.20 -9.00 5.29
C LYS A 16 -1.82 -7.53 5.15
N ALA A 17 -1.87 -6.81 6.27
CA ALA A 17 -1.54 -5.39 6.31
C ALA A 17 -0.09 -5.11 5.89
N ILE A 18 0.10 -4.03 5.14
CA ILE A 18 1.39 -3.43 4.83
C ILE A 18 1.51 -2.21 5.74
N VAL A 19 2.39 -2.32 6.74
CA VAL A 19 2.66 -1.25 7.70
C VAL A 19 3.98 -0.59 7.31
N LEU A 20 4.00 0.74 7.25
CA LEU A 20 5.20 1.46 6.85
C LEU A 20 6.27 1.45 7.94
N GLN A 21 7.50 1.22 7.49
CA GLN A 21 8.70 1.33 8.31
C GLN A 21 9.46 2.61 7.93
N THR A 22 10.47 3.00 8.73
CA THR A 22 11.19 4.27 8.56
C THR A 22 11.77 4.44 7.15
N GLN A 23 12.34 3.39 6.56
CA GLN A 23 12.91 3.43 5.22
C GLN A 23 11.89 3.71 4.11
N CYS A 24 10.61 3.39 4.35
CA CYS A 24 9.55 3.63 3.38
C CYS A 24 9.27 5.13 3.19
N LEU A 25 9.62 5.96 4.18
CA LEU A 25 9.31 7.38 4.18
C LEU A 25 10.16 8.20 3.20
N ALA A 26 11.25 7.63 2.68
CA ALA A 26 12.03 8.24 1.61
C ALA A 26 11.18 8.50 0.34
N CYS A 27 10.08 7.75 0.16
CA CYS A 27 9.14 7.94 -0.94
C CYS A 27 7.70 8.20 -0.48
N HIS A 28 7.30 7.69 0.69
CA HIS A 28 5.93 7.78 1.18
C HIS A 28 5.75 8.74 2.37
N GLY A 29 6.82 9.41 2.82
CA GLY A 29 6.78 10.32 3.97
C GLY A 29 6.17 11.68 3.65
N THR A 30 6.24 12.59 4.61
CA THR A 30 5.92 14.01 4.39
C THR A 30 6.89 14.63 3.37
N ALA A 31 6.53 15.78 2.78
CA ALA A 31 7.36 16.46 1.78
C ALA A 31 8.81 16.71 2.26
N ALA A 32 9.03 16.91 3.56
CA ALA A 32 10.37 17.10 4.15
C ALA A 32 11.18 15.80 4.31
N GLN A 33 10.53 14.64 4.24
CA GLN A 33 11.16 13.32 4.40
C GLN A 33 11.45 12.63 3.07
N LEU A 34 10.88 13.13 1.97
CA LEU A 34 11.12 12.58 0.65
C LEU A 34 12.59 12.75 0.26
N ALA A 35 13.18 11.72 -0.32
CA ALA A 35 14.55 11.78 -0.80
C ALA A 35 14.69 12.82 -1.93
N PRO A 36 15.90 13.39 -2.13
CA PRO A 36 16.12 14.40 -3.14
C PRO A 36 15.60 13.98 -4.53
N GLY A 37 14.81 14.84 -5.16
CA GLY A 37 14.24 14.62 -6.50
C GLY A 37 13.00 13.72 -6.56
N VAL A 38 12.65 13.01 -5.47
CA VAL A 38 11.46 12.13 -5.46
C VAL A 38 10.17 12.92 -5.65
N ALA A 39 10.02 14.05 -4.95
CA ALA A 39 8.81 14.87 -5.05
C ALA A 39 8.53 15.36 -6.48
N ASP A 40 9.57 15.78 -7.21
CA ASP A 40 9.44 16.26 -8.59
C ASP A 40 9.15 15.13 -9.57
N LYS A 41 9.76 13.96 -9.34
CA LYS A 41 9.48 12.75 -10.14
C LYS A 41 8.06 12.25 -9.94
N LEU A 42 7.58 12.23 -8.69
CA LEU A 42 6.19 11.88 -8.36
C LEU A 42 5.21 12.83 -9.03
N LYS A 43 5.42 14.16 -8.95
CA LYS A 43 4.56 15.13 -9.63
C LYS A 43 4.48 14.92 -11.15
N THR A 44 5.58 14.48 -11.76
CA THR A 44 5.67 14.27 -13.21
C THR A 44 5.00 12.95 -13.64
N ASP A 45 5.34 11.85 -12.97
CA ASP A 45 4.91 10.51 -13.40
C ASP A 45 3.57 10.09 -12.81
N TYR A 46 3.27 10.60 -11.61
CA TYR A 46 2.10 10.25 -10.80
C TYR A 46 1.43 11.53 -10.28
N PRO A 47 0.89 12.39 -11.16
CA PRO A 47 0.33 13.70 -10.78
C PRO A 47 -0.87 13.62 -9.83
N HIS A 48 -1.46 12.43 -9.66
CA HIS A 48 -2.56 12.14 -8.76
C HIS A 48 -2.16 11.20 -7.61
N ASP A 49 -0.86 11.08 -7.31
CA ASP A 49 -0.39 10.24 -6.22
C ASP A 49 -0.99 10.68 -4.88
N GLN A 50 -1.54 9.71 -4.16
CA GLN A 50 -2.08 9.88 -2.81
C GLN A 50 -1.25 9.09 -1.78
N ALA A 51 -0.16 8.46 -2.21
CA ALA A 51 0.65 7.58 -1.39
C ALA A 51 1.78 8.31 -0.62
N THR A 52 1.60 9.57 -0.24
CA THR A 52 2.59 10.35 0.51
C THR A 52 2.01 10.92 1.80
N GLY A 53 2.84 11.53 2.63
CA GLY A 53 2.42 12.13 3.90
C GLY A 53 2.30 11.15 5.06
N TYR A 54 2.82 9.93 4.92
CA TYR A 54 2.74 8.92 5.98
C TYR A 54 3.80 9.11 7.08
N ALA A 55 3.55 8.45 8.21
CA ALA A 55 4.45 8.26 9.35
C ALA A 55 4.76 6.77 9.59
N PRO A 56 5.83 6.42 10.33
CA PRO A 56 6.13 5.03 10.66
C PRO A 56 4.97 4.40 11.45
N GLY A 57 4.69 3.12 11.19
CA GLY A 57 3.61 2.39 11.84
C GLY A 57 2.22 2.62 11.23
N GLN A 58 2.08 3.55 10.28
CA GLN A 58 0.81 3.74 9.59
C GLN A 58 0.54 2.63 8.56
N LEU A 59 -0.75 2.34 8.37
CA LEU A 59 -1.24 1.40 7.37
C LEU A 59 -1.12 2.01 5.97
N ARG A 60 -0.32 1.37 5.11
CA ARG A 60 -0.20 1.74 3.69
C ARG A 60 -1.29 1.12 2.82
N GLY A 61 -1.70 -0.09 3.18
CA GLY A 61 -2.60 -0.94 2.41
C GLY A 61 -2.48 -2.38 2.87
N ALA A 62 -2.85 -3.33 2.00
CA ALA A 62 -2.75 -4.75 2.30
C ALA A 62 -2.38 -5.55 1.05
N VAL A 63 -1.68 -6.67 1.24
CA VAL A 63 -1.61 -7.74 0.25
C VAL A 63 -2.86 -8.59 0.42
N VAL A 64 -3.64 -8.72 -0.65
CA VAL A 64 -4.88 -9.52 -0.67
C VAL A 64 -4.69 -10.66 -1.65
N ILE A 65 -5.04 -11.88 -1.23
CA ILE A 65 -5.05 -13.08 -2.07
C ILE A 65 -6.44 -13.72 -2.02
N SER A 66 -6.89 -14.16 -3.19
CA SER A 66 -8.08 -15.01 -3.35
C SER A 66 -7.64 -16.33 -3.98
N ARG A 67 -7.97 -17.44 -3.33
CA ARG A 67 -7.60 -18.78 -3.80
C ARG A 67 -8.83 -19.69 -3.75
N PRO A 68 -9.26 -20.26 -4.89
CA PRO A 68 -10.27 -21.31 -4.88
C PRO A 68 -9.88 -22.43 -3.91
N LEU A 69 -10.86 -22.97 -3.18
CA LEU A 69 -10.67 -24.12 -2.29
C LEU A 69 -10.89 -25.44 -3.01
#